data_AF-A0A7S3GPA2-F1
#
_entry.id   AF-A0A7S3GPA2-F1
#
_cell.length_a   1.000
_cell.length_b   1.000
_cell.length_c   1.000
_cell.angle_alpha   90.00
_cell.angle_beta   90.00
_cell.angle_gamma   90.00
#
_symmetry.space_group_name_H-M   'P 1'
#
loop_
_entity.id
_entity.type
_entity.pdbx_description
1 polymer ?
#
loop_
_entity_poly.entity_id
_entity_poly.type
_entity_poly.pdbx_seq_one_letter_code
_entity_poly.pdbx_strand_id
1 'polypeptide(L)'
;KKILQIFSSKVKTQKQVKFLIRGGVPPELRGKVWWACSGANEKISAALPEEQYKVLITQTDAMTGTSIANDIEKDLMRTFPERINAGNTITVDSLRRVLRAYALRNPEVGYCQSMNYLCALLLFHMSEEQSFWVLAALIEDILPANYYTPSLLGGRVDQQVFQSCVAWKLPQVYSIFKSTNTLLEPIICPWFLCLFINVLPLSVVCRVWDCMFWEGSTVLFRIGLAMIKSKTKEIIEANDFIKIYSVLKVSNSKTYSFELENRDSLHNSSTSNPSTPPGSSMSQGHSSGGLDVLQDFGSISRAEHLINSAFGYRWLRSVPKAKVDFLREKFLALLEGDRNERMLAGKCSSGPSGLSTALSNTKPANGGAAPASPLSTFSHRFSGIFRTSSAQ
;
A
#
# COMPACT_ATOMS: atom_id res chain seq x y z
N LYS A 1 10.77 -12.73 -22.40
CA LYS A 1 11.89 -13.65 -22.76
C LYS A 1 13.01 -13.66 -21.71
N LYS A 2 13.75 -12.55 -21.48
CA LYS A 2 14.83 -12.50 -20.46
C LYS A 2 14.38 -12.90 -19.04
N ILE A 3 13.22 -12.43 -18.58
CA ILE A 3 12.64 -12.82 -17.29
C ILE A 3 12.41 -14.33 -17.21
N LEU A 4 11.72 -14.92 -18.18
CA LEU A 4 11.49 -16.36 -18.25
C LEU A 4 12.80 -17.15 -18.19
N GLN A 5 13.79 -16.76 -18.99
CA GLN A 5 15.10 -17.42 -19.00
C GLN A 5 15.80 -17.38 -17.63
N ILE A 6 15.78 -16.23 -16.95
CA ILE A 6 16.42 -16.08 -15.64
C ILE A 6 15.66 -16.86 -14.55
N PHE A 7 14.33 -16.78 -14.53
CA PHE A 7 13.54 -17.48 -13.54
C PHE A 7 13.54 -19.01 -13.73
N SER A 8 13.71 -19.50 -14.96
CA SER A 8 13.95 -20.92 -15.27
C SER A 8 15.40 -21.37 -15.06
N SER A 9 16.35 -20.45 -14.89
CA SER A 9 17.76 -20.79 -14.68
C SER A 9 18.03 -21.28 -13.26
N LYS A 10 18.80 -22.37 -13.16
CA LYS A 10 19.36 -22.87 -11.90
C LYS A 10 20.37 -21.88 -11.30
N VAL A 11 21.08 -21.13 -12.15
CA VAL A 11 22.08 -20.13 -11.74
C VAL A 11 21.60 -18.75 -12.16
N LYS A 12 21.31 -17.90 -11.17
CA LYS A 12 20.91 -16.51 -11.37
C LYS A 12 21.55 -15.65 -10.30
N THR A 13 22.12 -14.51 -10.70
CA THR A 13 22.69 -13.58 -9.72
C THR A 13 21.61 -12.64 -9.19
N GLN A 14 21.73 -12.25 -7.93
CA GLN A 14 20.87 -11.25 -7.30
C GLN A 14 20.80 -9.94 -8.11
N LYS A 15 21.93 -9.52 -8.72
CA LYS A 15 22.02 -8.33 -9.56
C LYS A 15 21.19 -8.43 -10.84
N GLN A 16 21.22 -9.58 -11.53
CA GLN A 16 20.47 -9.78 -12.78
C GLN A 16 18.97 -9.77 -12.53
N VAL A 17 18.50 -10.50 -11.52
CA VAL A 17 17.08 -10.54 -11.16
C VAL A 17 16.59 -9.15 -10.79
N LYS A 18 17.35 -8.44 -9.93
CA LYS A 18 17.05 -7.07 -9.54
C LYS A 18 16.96 -6.12 -10.74
N PHE A 19 17.88 -6.22 -11.69
CA PHE A 19 17.86 -5.39 -12.89
C PHE A 19 16.61 -5.63 -13.73
N LEU A 20 16.22 -6.90 -13.95
CA LEU A 20 15.01 -7.22 -14.70
C LEU A 20 13.73 -6.77 -13.98
N ILE A 21 13.64 -6.98 -12.67
CA ILE A 21 12.47 -6.60 -11.87
C ILE A 21 12.29 -5.08 -11.86
N ARG A 22 13.37 -4.32 -11.66
CA ARG A 22 13.32 -2.85 -11.74
C ARG A 22 13.00 -2.35 -13.15
N GLY A 23 13.48 -3.05 -14.19
CA GLY A 23 13.13 -2.78 -15.58
C GLY A 23 11.65 -2.99 -15.87
N GLY A 24 11.05 -3.99 -15.21
CA GLY A 24 9.61 -4.21 -15.18
C GLY A 24 9.19 -5.62 -15.54
N VAL A 25 8.19 -6.11 -14.82
CA VAL A 25 7.60 -7.41 -15.09
C VAL A 25 6.41 -7.22 -16.05
N PRO A 26 6.42 -7.88 -17.22
CA PRO A 26 5.26 -7.92 -18.10
C PRO A 26 4.02 -8.43 -17.35
N PRO A 27 2.83 -7.84 -17.55
CA PRO A 27 1.61 -8.21 -16.82
C PRO A 27 1.34 -9.73 -16.78
N GLU A 28 1.59 -10.43 -17.88
CA GLU A 28 1.33 -11.86 -18.07
C GLU A 28 2.30 -12.75 -17.27
N LEU A 29 3.42 -12.17 -16.83
CA LEU A 29 4.44 -12.87 -16.05
C LEU A 29 4.40 -12.53 -14.56
N ARG A 30 3.60 -11.53 -14.14
CA ARG A 30 3.56 -11.06 -12.74
C ARG A 30 3.23 -12.18 -11.77
N GLY A 31 2.17 -12.96 -12.04
CA GLY A 31 1.79 -14.08 -11.18
C GLY A 31 2.95 -15.04 -10.91
N LYS A 32 3.66 -15.45 -11.98
CA LYS A 32 4.81 -16.36 -11.88
C LYS A 32 6.01 -15.72 -11.17
N VAL A 33 6.30 -14.45 -11.44
CA VAL A 33 7.43 -13.75 -10.84
C VAL A 33 7.18 -13.46 -9.35
N TRP A 34 6.00 -12.97 -9.00
CA TRP A 34 5.62 -12.70 -7.61
C TRP A 34 5.60 -13.99 -6.80
N TRP A 35 5.03 -15.07 -7.34
CA TRP A 35 5.10 -16.41 -6.74
C TRP A 35 6.55 -16.83 -6.44
N ALA A 36 7.45 -16.69 -7.42
CA ALA A 36 8.83 -17.10 -7.28
C ALA A 36 9.67 -16.20 -6.36
N CYS A 37 9.24 -14.95 -6.14
CA CYS A 37 9.96 -14.00 -5.29
C CYS A 37 9.40 -13.92 -3.86
N SER A 38 8.14 -14.33 -3.64
CA SER A 38 7.45 -14.12 -2.37
C SER A 38 7.91 -15.05 -1.25
N GLY A 39 8.47 -16.22 -1.57
CA GLY A 39 8.70 -17.29 -0.60
C GLY A 39 7.50 -18.22 -0.40
N ALA A 40 6.46 -18.11 -1.24
CA ALA A 40 5.25 -18.90 -1.12
C ALA A 40 5.50 -20.43 -1.20
N ASN A 41 6.41 -20.89 -2.06
CA ASN A 41 6.75 -22.32 -2.18
C ASN A 41 7.35 -22.87 -0.87
N GLU A 42 8.27 -22.12 -0.27
CA GLU A 42 8.91 -22.45 1.00
C GLU A 42 7.85 -22.48 2.11
N LYS A 43 6.92 -21.53 2.09
CA LYS A 43 5.80 -21.44 3.05
C LYS A 43 4.85 -22.63 2.95
N ILE A 44 4.49 -23.06 1.74
CA ILE A 44 3.70 -24.28 1.50
C ILE A 44 4.39 -25.51 2.06
N SER A 45 5.71 -25.61 1.83
CA SER A 45 6.51 -26.77 2.23
C SER A 45 6.66 -26.85 3.75
N ALA A 46 6.68 -25.70 4.43
CA ALA A 46 6.77 -25.60 5.88
C ALA A 46 5.42 -25.67 6.60
N ALA A 47 4.31 -25.50 5.89
CA ALA A 47 2.97 -25.43 6.47
C ALA A 47 2.48 -26.80 6.98
N LEU A 48 1.89 -26.80 8.17
CA LEU A 48 1.25 -27.98 8.73
C LEU A 48 0.06 -28.44 7.87
N PRO A 49 -0.33 -29.72 7.90
CA PRO A 49 -1.45 -30.23 7.10
C PRO A 49 -2.75 -29.44 7.25
N GLU A 50 -3.08 -28.99 8.46
CA GLU A 50 -4.26 -28.20 8.80
C GLU A 50 -4.22 -26.76 8.26
N GLU A 51 -3.03 -26.24 7.98
CA GLU A 51 -2.86 -24.90 7.42
C GLU A 51 -2.85 -24.89 5.88
N GLN A 52 -2.96 -26.06 5.26
CA GLN A 52 -3.00 -26.17 3.80
C GLN A 52 -4.28 -25.55 3.27
N TYR A 53 -4.18 -24.79 2.17
CA TYR A 53 -5.32 -24.06 1.61
C TYR A 53 -6.54 -24.96 1.40
N LYS A 54 -6.33 -26.14 0.81
CA LYS A 54 -7.37 -27.16 0.57
C LYS A 54 -8.13 -27.61 1.82
N VAL A 55 -7.52 -27.52 3.01
CA VAL A 55 -8.15 -27.87 4.30
C VAL A 55 -8.87 -26.66 4.87
N LEU A 56 -8.24 -25.49 4.81
CA LEU A 56 -8.84 -24.26 5.34
C LEU A 56 -10.13 -23.88 4.60
N ILE A 57 -10.20 -24.07 3.28
CA ILE A 57 -11.42 -23.77 2.51
C ILE A 57 -12.64 -24.60 2.93
N THR A 58 -12.45 -25.81 3.47
CA THR A 58 -13.58 -26.62 3.95
C THR A 58 -14.14 -26.09 5.27
N GLN A 59 -13.44 -25.16 5.92
CA GLN A 59 -13.80 -24.57 7.20
C GLN A 59 -14.30 -23.12 7.06
N THR A 60 -14.16 -22.49 5.88
CA THR A 60 -14.51 -21.06 5.70
C THR A 60 -16.00 -20.78 5.91
N ASP A 61 -16.87 -21.76 5.66
CA ASP A 61 -18.32 -21.61 5.84
C ASP A 61 -18.71 -21.61 7.32
N ALA A 62 -17.96 -22.35 8.16
CA ALA A 62 -18.15 -22.35 9.61
C ALA A 62 -17.82 -20.99 10.25
N MET A 63 -17.09 -20.11 9.57
CA MET A 63 -16.85 -18.74 10.03
C MET A 63 -18.07 -17.82 9.87
N THR A 64 -19.10 -18.25 9.14
CA THR A 64 -20.26 -17.40 8.85
C THR A 64 -20.92 -16.91 10.15
N GLY A 65 -21.19 -15.60 10.23
CA GLY A 65 -21.74 -14.95 11.42
C GLY A 65 -20.70 -14.46 12.43
N THR A 66 -19.42 -14.83 12.29
CA THR A 66 -18.34 -14.22 13.11
C THR A 66 -18.11 -12.76 12.74
N SER A 67 -17.57 -11.96 13.68
CA SER A 67 -17.21 -10.55 13.40
C SER A 67 -16.27 -10.44 12.20
N ILE A 68 -15.26 -11.30 12.13
CA ILE A 68 -14.28 -11.33 11.03
C ILE A 68 -14.97 -11.60 9.69
N ALA A 69 -15.85 -12.60 9.62
CA ALA A 69 -16.57 -12.90 8.38
C ALA A 69 -17.49 -11.75 7.94
N ASN A 70 -18.12 -11.06 8.90
CA ASN A 70 -18.96 -9.89 8.62
C ASN A 70 -18.14 -8.69 8.12
N ASP A 71 -16.94 -8.48 8.67
CA ASP A 71 -16.04 -7.40 8.22
C ASP A 71 -15.47 -7.68 6.83
N ILE A 72 -15.16 -8.94 6.52
CA ILE A 72 -14.83 -9.37 5.16
C ILE A 72 -16.00 -9.04 4.22
N GLU A 73 -17.23 -9.46 4.55
CA GLU A 73 -18.40 -9.30 3.66
C GLU A 73 -18.69 -7.83 3.31
N LYS A 74 -18.58 -6.93 4.30
CA LYS A 74 -18.73 -5.47 4.07
C LYS A 74 -17.73 -4.95 3.05
N ASP A 75 -16.53 -5.53 3.02
CA ASP A 75 -15.44 -5.07 2.18
C ASP A 75 -15.50 -5.66 0.77
N LEU A 76 -16.02 -6.87 0.60
CA LEU A 76 -16.14 -7.54 -0.69
C LEU A 76 -16.85 -6.66 -1.73
N MET A 77 -18.01 -6.08 -1.37
CA MET A 77 -18.85 -5.33 -2.30
C MET A 77 -18.22 -4.02 -2.81
N ARG A 78 -17.27 -3.46 -2.05
CA ARG A 78 -16.57 -2.22 -2.39
C ARG A 78 -15.16 -2.45 -2.96
N THR A 79 -14.75 -3.71 -3.14
CA THR A 79 -13.42 -4.08 -3.62
C THR A 79 -13.43 -4.20 -5.14
N PHE A 80 -12.92 -3.18 -5.85
CA PHE A 80 -12.85 -3.16 -7.33
C PHE A 80 -14.17 -3.58 -8.03
N PRO A 81 -15.33 -3.00 -7.68
CA PRO A 81 -16.63 -3.46 -8.18
C PRO A 81 -16.70 -3.49 -9.70
N GLU A 82 -16.13 -2.49 -10.38
CA GLU A 82 -16.07 -2.42 -11.84
C GLU A 82 -15.30 -3.60 -12.46
N ARG A 83 -14.18 -4.03 -11.84
CA ARG A 83 -13.35 -5.12 -12.37
C ARG A 83 -13.92 -6.50 -12.09
N ILE A 84 -14.57 -6.67 -10.95
CA ILE A 84 -15.23 -7.92 -10.57
C ILE A 84 -16.50 -8.11 -11.41
N ASN A 85 -17.30 -7.06 -11.59
CA ASN A 85 -18.56 -7.13 -12.33
C ASN A 85 -18.36 -7.22 -13.85
N ALA A 86 -17.20 -6.84 -14.39
CA ALA A 86 -16.88 -6.93 -15.81
C ALA A 86 -16.65 -8.37 -16.32
N GLY A 87 -17.04 -9.41 -15.56
CA GLY A 87 -16.95 -10.81 -15.99
C GLY A 87 -15.52 -11.36 -16.06
N ASN A 88 -14.56 -10.73 -15.39
CA ASN A 88 -13.19 -11.23 -15.28
C ASN A 88 -13.12 -12.56 -14.51
N THR A 89 -11.95 -13.20 -14.57
CA THR A 89 -11.61 -14.50 -13.96
C THR A 89 -11.75 -14.61 -12.43
N ILE A 90 -12.19 -13.55 -11.73
CA ILE A 90 -12.30 -13.51 -10.26
C ILE A 90 -13.76 -13.32 -9.88
N THR A 91 -14.22 -14.15 -8.96
CA THR A 91 -15.53 -13.99 -8.32
C THR A 91 -15.37 -13.38 -6.94
N VAL A 92 -16.40 -12.67 -6.48
CA VAL A 92 -16.52 -12.25 -5.07
C VAL A 92 -16.31 -13.43 -4.12
N ASP A 93 -16.76 -14.63 -4.51
CA ASP A 93 -16.59 -15.85 -3.72
C ASP A 93 -15.13 -16.30 -3.59
N SER A 94 -14.32 -16.12 -4.64
CA SER A 94 -12.89 -16.44 -4.59
C SER A 94 -12.18 -15.52 -3.60
N LEU A 95 -12.50 -14.21 -3.65
CA LEU A 95 -11.99 -13.24 -2.68
C LEU A 95 -12.43 -13.57 -1.25
N ARG A 96 -13.70 -13.96 -1.05
CA ARG A 96 -14.24 -14.39 0.24
C ARG A 96 -13.48 -15.60 0.80
N ARG A 97 -13.32 -16.65 0.00
CA ARG A 97 -12.65 -17.90 0.42
C ARG A 97 -11.21 -17.65 0.84
N VAL A 98 -10.43 -16.92 0.02
CA VAL A 98 -9.02 -16.65 0.35
C VAL A 98 -8.88 -15.83 1.63
N LEU A 99 -9.67 -14.77 1.80
CA LEU A 99 -9.62 -13.93 3.00
C LEU A 99 -10.03 -14.70 4.27
N ARG A 100 -11.09 -15.51 4.18
CA ARG A 100 -11.53 -16.36 5.30
C ARG A 100 -10.50 -17.44 5.62
N ALA A 101 -9.96 -18.12 4.62
CA ALA A 101 -8.91 -19.12 4.80
C ALA A 101 -7.66 -18.50 5.45
N TYR A 102 -7.27 -17.28 5.05
CA TYR A 102 -6.16 -16.58 5.69
C TYR A 102 -6.46 -16.25 7.16
N ALA A 103 -7.66 -15.76 7.46
CA ALA A 103 -8.06 -15.46 8.84
C ALA A 103 -8.09 -16.71 9.74
N LEU A 104 -8.40 -17.89 9.20
CA LEU A 104 -8.28 -19.17 9.90
C LEU A 104 -6.82 -19.59 10.10
N ARG A 105 -5.97 -19.41 9.07
CA ARG A 105 -4.54 -19.72 9.14
C ARG A 105 -3.83 -18.93 10.23
N ASN A 106 -4.11 -17.63 10.31
CA ASN A 106 -3.46 -16.73 11.24
C ASN A 106 -4.49 -15.95 12.05
N PRO A 107 -5.03 -16.53 13.15
CA PRO A 107 -6.05 -15.89 13.98
C PRO A 107 -5.56 -14.62 14.71
N GLU A 108 -4.24 -14.47 14.92
CA GLU A 108 -3.66 -13.28 15.54
C GLU A 108 -3.83 -12.04 14.64
N VAL A 109 -3.67 -12.23 13.33
CA VAL A 109 -3.99 -11.20 12.33
C VAL A 109 -5.49 -11.18 12.05
N GLY A 110 -6.09 -12.34 11.84
CA GLY A 110 -7.48 -12.49 11.40
C GLY A 110 -7.70 -11.78 10.06
N TYR A 111 -8.54 -10.75 10.09
CA TYR A 111 -8.76 -9.86 8.95
C TYR A 111 -8.56 -8.40 9.36
N CYS A 112 -7.74 -7.69 8.60
CA CYS A 112 -7.58 -6.26 8.70
C CYS A 112 -8.12 -5.59 7.44
N GLN A 113 -8.93 -4.54 7.63
CA GLN A 113 -9.40 -3.70 6.53
C GLN A 113 -8.21 -3.22 5.70
N SER A 114 -8.32 -3.36 4.37
CA SER A 114 -7.28 -3.19 3.32
C SER A 114 -6.82 -4.52 2.73
N MET A 115 -6.84 -5.62 3.48
CA MET A 115 -6.43 -6.95 2.98
C MET A 115 -7.28 -7.42 1.80
N ASN A 116 -8.56 -7.00 1.73
CA ASN A 116 -9.43 -7.21 0.58
C ASN A 116 -8.81 -6.72 -0.73
N TYR A 117 -8.18 -5.54 -0.73
CA TYR A 117 -7.52 -4.99 -1.92
C TYR A 117 -6.25 -5.77 -2.28
N LEU A 118 -5.47 -6.17 -1.28
CA LEU A 118 -4.27 -6.98 -1.47
C LEU A 118 -4.62 -8.32 -2.12
N CYS A 119 -5.60 -9.02 -1.55
CA CYS A 119 -6.06 -10.31 -2.04
C CYS A 119 -6.65 -10.19 -3.45
N ALA A 120 -7.48 -9.18 -3.72
CA ALA A 120 -8.04 -8.97 -5.04
C ALA A 120 -6.95 -8.69 -6.10
N LEU A 121 -5.92 -7.92 -5.75
CA LEU A 121 -4.80 -7.67 -6.65
C LEU A 121 -4.01 -8.96 -6.98
N LEU A 122 -3.80 -9.82 -5.99
CA LEU A 122 -3.17 -11.13 -6.21
C LEU A 122 -4.03 -12.00 -7.13
N LEU A 123 -5.33 -12.07 -6.88
CA LEU A 123 -6.28 -12.84 -7.70
C LEU A 123 -6.34 -12.35 -9.16
N PHE A 124 -6.01 -11.08 -9.45
CA PHE A 124 -5.88 -10.59 -10.85
C PHE A 124 -4.71 -11.21 -11.59
N HIS A 125 -3.73 -11.79 -10.88
CA HIS A 125 -2.48 -12.24 -11.46
C HIS A 125 -2.18 -13.73 -11.26
N MET A 126 -2.91 -14.44 -10.41
CA MET A 126 -2.64 -15.86 -10.11
C MET A 126 -3.91 -16.62 -9.66
N SER A 127 -3.81 -17.94 -9.49
CA SER A 127 -4.94 -18.75 -9.03
C SER A 127 -5.33 -18.44 -7.58
N GLU A 128 -6.47 -18.97 -7.15
CA GLU A 128 -7.00 -18.77 -5.79
C GLU A 128 -6.02 -19.26 -4.71
N GLU A 129 -5.56 -20.51 -4.81
CA GLU A 129 -4.58 -21.07 -3.88
C GLU A 129 -3.24 -20.33 -3.94
N GLN A 130 -2.80 -19.93 -5.14
CA GLN A 130 -1.57 -19.16 -5.26
C GLN A 130 -1.69 -17.80 -4.54
N SER A 131 -2.84 -17.15 -4.68
CA SER A 131 -3.13 -15.86 -4.04
C SER A 131 -3.12 -15.99 -2.52
N PHE A 132 -3.67 -17.09 -1.97
CA PHE A 132 -3.61 -17.37 -0.54
C PHE A 132 -2.17 -17.46 -0.03
N TRP A 133 -1.31 -18.25 -0.66
CA TRP A 133 0.07 -18.43 -0.19
C TRP A 133 0.92 -17.19 -0.37
N VAL A 134 0.73 -16.45 -1.46
CA VAL A 134 1.43 -15.17 -1.67
C VAL A 134 0.93 -14.10 -0.71
N LEU A 135 -0.37 -14.08 -0.37
CA LEU A 135 -0.90 -13.18 0.67
C LEU A 135 -0.28 -13.51 2.03
N ALA A 136 -0.18 -14.80 2.37
CA ALA A 136 0.45 -15.22 3.61
C ALA A 136 1.93 -14.83 3.67
N ALA A 137 2.68 -15.09 2.60
CA ALA A 137 4.08 -14.67 2.52
C ALA A 137 4.25 -13.14 2.59
N LEU A 138 3.33 -12.39 1.95
CA LEU A 138 3.33 -10.94 1.99
C LEU A 138 3.15 -10.39 3.41
N ILE A 139 2.17 -10.91 4.15
CA ILE A 139 1.81 -10.41 5.48
C ILE A 139 2.78 -10.91 6.55
N GLU A 140 3.22 -12.16 6.47
CA GLU A 140 3.99 -12.82 7.52
C GLU A 140 5.51 -12.66 7.34
N ASP A 141 6.00 -12.58 6.09
CA ASP A 141 7.44 -12.69 5.80
C ASP A 141 8.03 -11.42 5.14
N ILE A 142 7.30 -10.77 4.24
CA ILE A 142 7.79 -9.59 3.49
C ILE A 142 7.56 -8.28 4.26
N LEU A 143 6.38 -8.14 4.85
CA LEU A 143 6.04 -7.02 5.71
C LEU A 143 6.59 -7.26 7.12
N PRO A 144 6.86 -6.19 7.90
CA PRO A 144 7.23 -6.34 9.30
C PRO A 144 6.17 -7.10 10.10
N ALA A 145 6.60 -7.78 11.17
CA ALA A 145 5.67 -8.40 12.11
C ALA A 145 4.62 -7.39 12.62
N ASN A 146 3.44 -7.90 12.98
CA ASN A 146 2.34 -7.14 13.54
C ASN A 146 1.78 -6.02 12.66
N TYR A 147 2.02 -6.05 11.34
CA TYR A 147 1.58 -5.00 10.42
C TYR A 147 0.05 -4.91 10.28
N TYR A 148 -0.61 -6.07 10.19
CA TYR A 148 -2.06 -6.21 10.03
C TYR A 148 -2.77 -6.78 11.27
N THR A 149 -2.06 -6.96 12.39
CA THR A 149 -2.73 -7.32 13.66
C THR A 149 -3.69 -6.20 14.09
N PRO A 150 -4.66 -6.46 14.98
CA PRO A 150 -5.54 -5.41 15.52
C PRO A 150 -4.80 -4.20 16.13
N SER A 151 -3.56 -4.41 16.58
CA SER A 151 -2.72 -3.33 17.11
C SER A 151 -2.08 -2.44 16.05
N LEU A 152 -2.00 -2.90 14.79
CA LEU A 152 -1.30 -2.27 13.68
C LEU A 152 0.14 -1.83 14.04
N LEU A 153 0.79 -2.52 14.98
CA LEU A 153 2.04 -2.06 15.57
C LEU A 153 3.13 -1.91 14.51
N GLY A 154 3.30 -2.91 13.64
CA GLY A 154 4.26 -2.84 12.54
C GLY A 154 3.99 -1.67 11.60
N GLY A 155 2.72 -1.43 11.25
CA GLY A 155 2.32 -0.30 10.40
C GLY A 155 2.55 1.06 11.05
N ARG A 156 2.33 1.19 12.36
CA ARG A 156 2.61 2.43 13.12
C ARG A 156 4.10 2.69 13.25
N VAL A 157 4.91 1.65 13.47
CA VAL A 157 6.38 1.73 13.45
C VAL A 157 6.84 2.26 12.09
N ASP A 158 6.38 1.67 10.99
CA ASP A 158 6.79 2.10 9.65
C ASP A 158 6.34 3.52 9.31
N GLN A 159 5.22 4.00 9.85
CA GLN A 159 4.84 5.42 9.75
C GLN A 159 5.88 6.34 10.42
N GLN A 160 6.37 6.01 11.62
CA GLN A 160 7.40 6.80 12.30
C GLN A 160 8.76 6.73 11.60
N VAL A 161 9.13 5.54 11.10
CA VAL A 161 10.34 5.35 10.30
C VAL A 161 10.26 6.18 9.01
N PHE A 162 9.09 6.23 8.36
CA PHE A 162 8.90 7.01 7.16
C PHE A 162 9.01 8.52 7.42
N GLN A 163 8.42 9.02 8.51
CA GLN A 163 8.61 10.42 8.91
C GLN A 163 10.09 10.76 9.14
N SER A 164 10.84 9.85 9.78
CA SER A 164 12.30 9.99 9.95
C SER A 164 13.03 9.99 8.60
N CYS A 165 12.57 9.19 7.64
CA CYS A 165 13.11 9.18 6.28
C CYS A 165 12.83 10.50 5.55
N VAL A 166 11.63 11.08 5.72
CA VAL A 166 11.28 12.41 5.16
C VAL A 166 12.18 13.48 5.77
N ALA A 167 12.33 13.50 7.09
CA ALA A 167 13.22 14.43 7.80
C ALA A 167 14.67 14.34 7.29
N TRP A 168 15.16 13.11 7.11
CA TRP A 168 16.52 12.87 6.64
C TRP A 168 16.73 13.29 5.18
N LYS A 169 15.76 12.98 4.31
CA LYS A 169 15.98 13.07 2.87
C LYS A 169 15.37 14.28 2.18
N LEU A 170 14.32 14.83 2.76
CA LEU A 170 13.59 15.99 2.27
C LEU A 170 13.44 17.00 3.42
N PRO A 171 14.56 17.47 4.03
CA PRO A 171 14.51 18.29 5.24
C PRO A 171 13.72 19.59 5.09
N GLN A 172 13.77 20.21 3.90
CA GLN A 172 12.99 21.42 3.58
C GLN A 172 11.48 21.13 3.58
N VAL A 173 11.06 19.99 3.04
CA VAL A 173 9.65 19.59 3.08
C VAL A 173 9.23 19.24 4.50
N TYR A 174 10.10 18.53 5.23
CA TYR A 174 9.85 18.20 6.64
C TYR A 174 9.70 19.45 7.51
N SER A 175 10.50 20.51 7.30
CA SER A 175 10.34 21.76 8.04
C SER A 175 8.98 22.42 7.78
N ILE A 176 8.47 22.36 6.55
CA ILE A 176 7.12 22.86 6.22
C ILE A 176 6.05 22.05 6.95
N PHE A 177 6.18 20.72 7.01
CA PHE A 177 5.26 19.88 7.80
C PHE A 177 5.28 20.25 9.28
N LYS A 178 6.46 20.56 9.84
CA LYS A 178 6.58 21.00 11.24
C LYS A 178 5.99 22.40 11.46
N SER A 179 6.26 23.37 10.58
CA SER A 179 5.77 24.74 10.76
C SER A 179 4.26 24.87 10.57
N THR A 180 3.66 23.99 9.77
CA THR A 180 2.20 23.94 9.54
C THR A 180 1.48 22.98 10.49
N ASN A 181 2.19 22.35 11.43
CA ASN A 181 1.65 21.30 12.32
C ASN A 181 0.94 20.17 11.55
N THR A 182 1.47 19.80 10.39
CA THR A 182 0.90 18.73 9.55
C THR A 182 1.12 17.38 10.21
N LEU A 183 0.02 16.69 10.53
CA LEU A 183 0.02 15.29 10.91
C LEU A 183 0.11 14.42 9.65
N LEU A 184 1.19 13.66 9.51
CA LEU A 184 1.41 12.83 8.31
C LEU A 184 0.75 11.46 8.41
N GLU A 185 0.45 10.98 9.62
CA GLU A 185 -0.13 9.67 9.87
C GLU A 185 -1.42 9.43 9.07
N PRO A 186 -2.40 10.37 8.99
CA PRO A 186 -3.60 10.18 8.19
C PRO A 186 -3.35 10.10 6.67
N ILE A 187 -2.21 10.62 6.21
CA ILE A 187 -1.79 10.58 4.80
C ILE A 187 -1.05 9.27 4.51
N ILE A 188 -0.10 8.89 5.37
CA ILE A 188 0.77 7.73 5.18
C ILE A 188 0.03 6.42 5.44
N CYS A 189 -0.88 6.39 6.42
CA CYS A 189 -1.56 5.16 6.81
C CYS A 189 -2.26 4.48 5.62
N PRO A 190 -3.08 5.18 4.80
CA PRO A 190 -3.65 4.58 3.58
C PRO A 190 -2.60 4.11 2.56
N TRP A 191 -1.47 4.82 2.43
CA TRP A 191 -0.41 4.44 1.50
C TRP A 191 0.20 3.09 1.88
N PHE A 192 0.48 2.92 3.17
CA PHE A 192 1.22 1.78 3.68
C PHE A 192 0.33 0.59 4.01
N LEU A 193 -0.89 0.82 4.51
CA LEU A 193 -1.83 -0.25 4.84
C LEU A 193 -2.47 -0.88 3.59
N CYS A 194 -2.68 -0.11 2.53
CA CYS A 194 -3.15 -0.62 1.23
C CYS A 194 -2.02 -0.86 0.23
N LEU A 195 -0.75 -0.73 0.63
CA LEU A 195 0.43 -0.89 -0.24
C LEU A 195 0.29 -0.12 -1.57
N PHE A 196 -0.18 1.12 -1.45
CA PHE A 196 -0.50 2.10 -2.50
C PHE A 196 -1.67 1.77 -3.44
N ILE A 197 -2.38 0.65 -3.27
CA ILE A 197 -3.50 0.25 -4.15
C ILE A 197 -4.57 1.37 -4.26
N ASN A 198 -4.95 1.97 -3.14
CA ASN A 198 -5.98 3.01 -3.09
C ASN A 198 -5.44 4.43 -3.29
N VAL A 199 -4.23 4.56 -3.85
CA VAL A 199 -3.52 5.83 -3.95
C VAL A 199 -2.93 6.04 -5.34
N LEU A 200 -2.46 4.98 -5.98
CA LEU A 200 -1.81 5.03 -7.28
C LEU A 200 -2.62 4.23 -8.31
N PRO A 201 -2.53 4.58 -9.60
CA PRO A 201 -3.03 3.73 -10.68
C PRO A 201 -2.57 2.28 -10.53
N LEU A 202 -3.45 1.30 -10.77
CA LEU A 202 -3.13 -0.11 -10.51
C LEU A 202 -1.89 -0.60 -11.28
N SER A 203 -1.70 -0.12 -12.51
CA SER A 203 -0.49 -0.40 -13.32
C SER A 203 0.80 0.05 -12.61
N VAL A 204 0.77 1.18 -11.91
CA VAL A 204 1.87 1.71 -11.10
C VAL A 204 2.05 0.83 -9.86
N VAL A 205 0.96 0.47 -9.19
CA VAL A 205 0.97 -0.39 -8.00
C VAL A 205 1.60 -1.75 -8.30
N CYS A 206 1.23 -2.38 -9.41
CA CYS A 206 1.85 -3.64 -9.82
C CYS A 206 3.37 -3.51 -9.99
N ARG A 207 3.85 -2.38 -10.52
CA ARG A 207 5.27 -2.12 -10.66
C ARG A 207 5.98 -1.85 -9.31
N VAL A 208 5.29 -1.25 -8.34
CA VAL A 208 5.75 -1.15 -6.95
C VAL A 208 5.88 -2.55 -6.35
N TRP A 209 4.88 -3.40 -6.55
CA TRP A 209 4.82 -4.77 -6.04
C TRP A 209 5.88 -5.67 -6.67
N ASP A 210 6.16 -5.53 -7.97
CA ASP A 210 7.29 -6.19 -8.63
C ASP A 210 8.59 -6.01 -7.83
N CYS A 211 8.89 -4.76 -7.47
CA CYS A 211 10.09 -4.43 -6.72
C CYS A 211 10.00 -4.87 -5.25
N MET A 212 8.82 -4.77 -4.63
CA MET A 212 8.59 -5.11 -3.22
C MET A 212 8.75 -6.61 -2.96
N PHE A 213 8.23 -7.47 -3.83
CA PHE A 213 8.40 -8.93 -3.69
C PHE A 213 9.87 -9.36 -3.74
N TRP A 214 10.73 -8.60 -4.41
CA TRP A 214 12.16 -8.93 -4.51
C TRP A 214 13.05 -8.21 -3.50
N GLU A 215 12.79 -6.92 -3.24
CA GLU A 215 13.64 -6.08 -2.38
C GLU A 215 13.07 -5.85 -0.97
N GLY A 216 11.88 -6.39 -0.70
CA GLY A 216 11.16 -6.27 0.56
C GLY A 216 10.44 -4.93 0.76
N SER A 217 9.83 -4.79 1.94
CA SER A 217 8.99 -3.64 2.34
C SER A 217 9.70 -2.28 2.32
N THR A 218 11.04 -2.22 2.28
CA THR A 218 11.79 -0.96 2.15
C THR A 218 11.45 -0.19 0.86
N VAL A 219 10.91 -0.88 -0.15
CA VAL A 219 10.37 -0.26 -1.37
C VAL A 219 9.30 0.78 -1.05
N LEU A 220 8.43 0.53 -0.07
CA LEU A 220 7.31 1.41 0.26
C LEU A 220 7.79 2.81 0.66
N PHE A 221 8.88 2.89 1.44
CA PHE A 221 9.51 4.16 1.82
C PHE A 221 10.06 4.92 0.62
N ARG A 222 10.71 4.21 -0.32
CA ARG A 222 11.28 4.84 -1.52
C ARG A 222 10.19 5.42 -2.42
N ILE A 223 9.07 4.71 -2.57
CA ILE A 223 7.90 5.18 -3.31
C ILE A 223 7.27 6.38 -2.61
N GLY A 224 6.99 6.29 -1.31
CA GLY A 224 6.42 7.42 -0.56
C GLY A 224 7.30 8.68 -0.60
N LEU A 225 8.62 8.53 -0.48
CA LEU A 225 9.55 9.65 -0.60
C LEU A 225 9.58 10.23 -2.02
N ALA A 226 9.47 9.39 -3.05
CA ALA A 226 9.39 9.84 -4.44
C ALA A 226 8.11 10.62 -4.70
N MET A 227 6.98 10.19 -4.12
CA MET A 227 5.69 10.90 -4.19
C MET A 227 5.76 12.27 -3.50
N ILE A 228 6.32 12.35 -2.29
CA ILE A 228 6.49 13.64 -1.61
C ILE A 228 7.46 14.53 -2.39
N LYS A 229 8.55 13.96 -2.92
CA LYS A 229 9.51 14.72 -3.70
C LYS A 229 8.90 15.31 -4.97
N SER A 230 8.08 14.56 -5.69
CA SER A 230 7.45 15.07 -6.92
C SER A 230 6.51 16.25 -6.66
N LYS A 231 6.06 16.40 -5.40
CA LYS A 231 5.19 17.48 -4.92
C LYS A 231 5.89 18.55 -4.10
N THR A 232 7.22 18.57 -4.10
CA THR A 232 8.00 19.49 -3.25
C THR A 232 7.68 20.96 -3.50
N LYS A 233 7.46 21.37 -4.76
CA LYS A 233 7.14 22.77 -5.08
C LYS A 233 5.79 23.16 -4.48
N GLU A 234 4.75 22.36 -4.73
CA GLU A 234 3.40 22.62 -4.23
C GLU A 234 3.34 22.57 -2.69
N ILE A 235 4.14 21.71 -2.04
CA ILE A 235 4.22 21.64 -0.58
C ILE A 235 4.91 22.88 0.00
N ILE A 236 5.99 23.37 -0.61
CA ILE A 236 6.69 24.57 -0.13
C ILE A 236 5.78 25.81 -0.20
N GLU A 237 4.91 25.87 -1.20
CA GLU A 237 3.91 26.93 -1.37
C GLU A 237 2.65 26.74 -0.49
N ALA A 238 2.57 25.64 0.26
CA ALA A 238 1.45 25.38 1.15
C ALA A 238 1.68 26.04 2.51
N ASN A 239 0.67 26.76 2.98
CA ASN A 239 0.69 27.56 4.21
C ASN A 239 -0.05 26.90 5.38
N ASP A 240 -0.78 25.82 5.14
CA ASP A 240 -1.52 25.07 6.16
C ASP A 240 -1.58 23.57 5.88
N PHE A 241 -2.04 22.83 6.89
CA PHE A 241 -2.25 21.39 6.82
C PHE A 241 -3.25 20.99 5.73
N ILE A 242 -4.32 21.77 5.48
CA ILE A 242 -5.39 21.41 4.57
C ILE A 242 -4.87 21.38 3.12
N LYS A 243 -4.07 22.38 2.75
CA LYS A 243 -3.42 22.47 1.44
C LYS A 243 -2.35 21.40 1.26
N ILE A 244 -1.58 21.09 2.31
CA ILE A 244 -0.61 19.97 2.25
C ILE A 244 -1.34 18.64 2.08
N TYR A 245 -2.40 18.42 2.86
CA TYR A 245 -3.24 17.25 2.78
C TYR A 245 -3.86 17.11 1.39
N SER A 246 -4.37 18.19 0.79
CA SER A 246 -4.94 18.13 -0.57
C SER A 246 -3.91 17.88 -1.66
N VAL A 247 -2.69 18.43 -1.54
CA VAL A 247 -1.57 18.16 -2.46
C VAL A 247 -1.14 16.70 -2.42
N LEU A 248 -1.09 16.11 -1.22
CA LEU A 248 -0.64 14.74 -1.01
C LEU A 248 -1.76 13.70 -1.12
N LYS A 249 -3.01 14.10 -0.96
CA LYS A 249 -4.18 13.27 -1.20
C LYS A 249 -4.34 13.11 -2.71
N VAL A 250 -3.81 12.02 -3.23
CA VAL A 250 -4.01 11.64 -4.64
C VAL A 250 -5.50 11.34 -4.84
N SER A 251 -6.20 12.19 -5.58
CA SER A 251 -7.62 12.02 -5.90
C SER A 251 -7.79 10.86 -6.90
N ASN A 252 -8.26 9.73 -6.40
CA ASN A 252 -8.56 8.49 -7.15
C ASN A 252 -9.71 8.60 -8.17
N SER A 253 -10.03 9.78 -8.69
CA SER A 253 -11.33 10.02 -9.31
C SER A 253 -11.60 9.19 -10.59
N LYS A 254 -10.58 8.69 -11.31
CA LYS A 254 -10.81 7.97 -12.58
C LYS A 254 -9.71 6.94 -12.96
N THR A 255 -9.34 5.99 -12.11
CA THR A 255 -8.21 5.09 -12.46
C THR A 255 -8.40 3.60 -12.14
N TYR A 256 -9.57 3.07 -12.44
CA TYR A 256 -9.73 1.62 -12.65
C TYR A 256 -9.79 1.23 -14.13
N SER A 257 -9.99 2.19 -15.02
CA SER A 257 -10.08 2.02 -16.48
C SER A 257 -8.72 2.16 -17.16
N PHE A 258 -7.91 1.10 -17.15
CA PHE A 258 -6.99 0.79 -18.25
C PHE A 258 -6.44 -0.62 -18.03
N GLU A 259 -6.77 -1.54 -18.94
CA GLU A 259 -6.05 -2.78 -19.30
C GLU A 259 -6.92 -3.79 -20.07
N LEU A 260 -8.17 -3.48 -20.43
CA LEU A 260 -9.01 -4.41 -21.23
C LEU A 260 -9.01 -4.20 -22.75
N GLU A 261 -8.51 -3.09 -23.31
CA GLU A 261 -8.64 -2.84 -24.76
C GLU A 261 -7.62 -3.57 -25.67
N ASN A 262 -6.65 -4.31 -25.13
CA ASN A 262 -5.65 -5.01 -25.96
C ASN A 262 -5.95 -6.50 -26.22
N ARG A 263 -7.12 -7.02 -25.81
CA ARG A 263 -7.47 -8.44 -26.07
C ARG A 263 -8.21 -8.70 -27.39
N ASP A 264 -8.84 -7.70 -27.99
CA ASP A 264 -9.75 -7.94 -29.13
C ASP A 264 -9.19 -7.55 -30.51
N SER A 265 -8.05 -6.85 -30.57
CA SER A 265 -7.50 -6.32 -31.83
C SER A 265 -6.43 -7.21 -32.51
N LEU A 266 -6.10 -8.37 -31.94
CA LEU A 266 -5.09 -9.32 -32.49
C LEU A 266 -5.67 -10.61 -33.08
N HIS A 267 -6.99 -10.71 -33.26
CA HIS A 267 -7.62 -11.90 -33.87
C HIS A 267 -8.47 -11.65 -35.13
N ASN A 268 -8.51 -10.43 -35.67
CA ASN A 268 -9.14 -10.16 -36.97
C ASN A 268 -8.25 -9.28 -37.85
N SER A 269 -7.15 -9.85 -38.36
CA SER A 269 -6.48 -9.34 -39.56
C SER A 269 -5.71 -10.46 -40.23
N SER A 270 -6.44 -11.39 -40.81
CA SER A 270 -5.93 -12.35 -41.78
C SER A 270 -7.02 -12.61 -42.81
N THR A 271 -7.19 -11.68 -43.75
CA THR A 271 -7.50 -11.95 -45.17
C THR A 271 -7.67 -10.66 -45.98
N SER A 272 -7.10 -10.69 -47.19
CA SER A 272 -7.35 -9.90 -48.42
C SER A 272 -6.90 -8.43 -48.57
N ASN A 273 -5.71 -8.30 -49.17
CA ASN A 273 -5.27 -7.54 -50.35
C ASN A 273 -5.62 -6.05 -50.62
N PRO A 274 -4.69 -5.30 -51.28
CA PRO A 274 -4.77 -3.86 -51.45
C PRO A 274 -5.24 -3.42 -52.85
N SER A 275 -5.99 -2.31 -52.93
CA SER A 275 -6.15 -1.56 -54.17
C SER A 275 -6.35 -0.06 -53.90
N THR A 276 -5.62 0.71 -54.72
CA THR A 276 -5.34 2.15 -54.86
C THR A 276 -6.46 3.20 -54.71
N PRO A 277 -6.11 4.49 -54.51
CA PRO A 277 -7.01 5.64 -54.22
C PRO A 277 -7.42 6.38 -55.54
N PRO A 278 -8.39 7.35 -55.56
CA PRO A 278 -8.18 8.73 -55.09
C PRO A 278 -9.48 9.49 -54.64
N GLY A 279 -9.36 10.75 -54.16
CA GLY A 279 -10.47 11.70 -54.27
C GLY A 279 -10.67 12.66 -53.09
N SER A 280 -10.27 13.91 -53.30
CA SER A 280 -10.45 15.11 -52.47
C SER A 280 -11.92 15.57 -52.30
N SER A 281 -12.27 16.06 -51.11
CA SER A 281 -13.09 17.27 -50.96
C SER A 281 -12.92 17.93 -49.58
N MET A 282 -12.66 19.24 -49.63
CA MET A 282 -12.69 20.16 -48.50
C MET A 282 -14.15 20.46 -48.13
N SER A 283 -14.45 20.52 -46.83
CA SER A 283 -15.43 21.47 -46.32
C SER A 283 -14.94 22.04 -44.99
N GLN A 284 -14.88 23.38 -44.93
CA GLN A 284 -14.61 24.14 -43.72
C GLN A 284 -15.89 24.23 -42.87
N GLY A 285 -15.74 24.03 -41.57
CA GLY A 285 -16.74 24.37 -40.55
C GLY A 285 -16.03 25.04 -39.37
N HIS A 286 -16.42 26.27 -39.08
CA HIS A 286 -15.83 27.14 -38.06
C HIS A 286 -16.14 26.71 -36.63
N SER A 287 -15.13 26.94 -35.76
CA SER A 287 -15.19 27.38 -34.36
C SER A 287 -15.97 26.56 -33.33
N SER A 288 -15.26 25.99 -32.35
CA SER A 288 -15.27 26.47 -30.95
C SER A 288 -14.48 25.54 -30.03
N GLY A 289 -13.74 26.15 -29.09
CA GLY A 289 -13.35 25.60 -27.77
C GLY A 289 -12.83 24.17 -27.67
N GLY A 290 -11.53 24.01 -27.41
CA GLY A 290 -11.01 22.73 -26.94
C GLY A 290 -9.49 22.63 -27.00
N LEU A 291 -8.78 23.30 -26.10
CA LEU A 291 -7.42 22.87 -25.76
C LEU A 291 -7.54 21.74 -24.72
N ASP A 292 -8.03 20.60 -25.18
CA ASP A 292 -8.00 19.34 -24.45
C ASP A 292 -6.93 18.46 -25.12
N VAL A 293 -5.67 18.78 -24.85
CA VAL A 293 -4.51 18.05 -25.39
C VAL A 293 -3.67 17.55 -24.24
N LEU A 294 -4.18 16.53 -23.52
CA LEU A 294 -3.36 15.61 -22.72
C LEU A 294 -4.16 14.30 -22.47
N GLN A 295 -4.70 13.68 -23.52
CA GLN A 295 -5.33 12.35 -23.45
C GLN A 295 -4.30 11.23 -23.69
N ASP A 296 -4.11 10.43 -22.64
CA ASP A 296 -4.02 8.96 -22.63
C ASP A 296 -2.80 8.14 -23.14
N PHE A 297 -1.61 8.72 -23.21
CA PHE A 297 -0.35 7.94 -23.12
C PHE A 297 0.33 7.99 -21.72
N GLY A 298 -0.39 8.51 -20.73
CA GLY A 298 0.20 8.99 -19.48
C GLY A 298 0.45 7.96 -18.38
N SER A 299 -0.27 6.84 -18.32
CA SER A 299 -0.23 5.95 -17.13
C SER A 299 1.08 5.16 -17.00
N ILE A 300 1.53 4.52 -18.09
CA ILE A 300 2.81 3.79 -18.12
C ILE A 300 3.98 4.75 -17.94
N SER A 301 3.99 5.86 -18.69
CA SER A 301 5.02 6.90 -18.57
C SER A 301 5.08 7.49 -17.15
N ARG A 302 3.93 7.68 -16.48
CA ARG A 302 3.88 8.12 -15.07
C ARG A 302 4.36 7.03 -14.11
N ALA A 303 4.02 5.76 -14.35
CA ALA A 303 4.51 4.63 -13.55
C ALA A 303 6.02 4.50 -13.63
N GLU A 304 6.55 4.51 -14.85
CA GLU A 304 7.98 4.50 -15.12
C GLU A 304 8.65 5.71 -14.52
N HIS A 305 8.08 6.92 -14.66
CA HIS A 305 8.64 8.12 -14.07
C HIS A 305 8.66 8.05 -12.53
N LEU A 306 7.60 7.54 -11.88
CA LEU A 306 7.55 7.42 -10.42
C LEU A 306 8.58 6.40 -9.91
N ILE A 307 8.67 5.24 -10.56
CA ILE A 307 9.66 4.20 -10.22
C ILE A 307 11.07 4.67 -10.53
N ASN A 308 11.29 5.26 -11.69
CA ASN A 308 12.59 5.82 -12.04
C ASN A 308 12.95 6.99 -11.12
N SER A 309 11.99 7.73 -10.59
CA SER A 309 12.26 8.68 -9.52
C SER A 309 12.68 7.94 -8.26
N ALA A 310 11.87 7.00 -7.76
CA ALA A 310 12.16 6.25 -6.54
C ALA A 310 13.49 5.49 -6.55
N PHE A 311 13.85 4.90 -7.70
CA PHE A 311 15.02 4.05 -7.85
C PHE A 311 16.12 4.67 -8.69
N GLY A 312 15.93 5.80 -9.37
CA GLY A 312 16.96 6.47 -10.17
C GLY A 312 17.78 7.45 -9.34
N TYR A 313 17.18 8.10 -8.35
CA TYR A 313 17.92 8.99 -7.46
C TYR A 313 18.85 8.21 -6.51
N ARG A 314 20.16 8.44 -6.62
CA ARG A 314 21.19 7.80 -5.77
C ARG A 314 20.89 7.96 -4.27
N TRP A 315 20.35 9.11 -3.86
CA TRP A 315 19.99 9.34 -2.45
C TRP A 315 18.78 8.50 -2.00
N LEU A 316 17.82 8.16 -2.87
CA LEU A 316 16.73 7.23 -2.53
C LEU A 316 17.20 5.77 -2.51
N ARG A 317 18.11 5.40 -3.43
CA ARG A 317 18.79 4.10 -3.37
C ARG A 317 19.51 3.91 -2.04
N SER A 318 19.99 5.00 -1.45
CA SER A 318 20.66 5.00 -0.16
C SER A 318 19.71 5.00 1.04
N VAL A 319 18.41 4.72 0.92
CA VAL A 319 17.59 4.34 2.10
C VAL A 319 18.00 2.91 2.48
N PRO A 320 18.96 2.71 3.40
CA PRO A 320 19.60 1.43 3.61
C PRO A 320 18.69 0.59 4.49
N LYS A 321 18.52 -0.69 4.13
CA LYS A 321 17.72 -1.64 4.92
C LYS A 321 18.14 -1.63 6.39
N ALA A 322 19.45 -1.67 6.67
CA ALA A 322 19.98 -1.63 8.03
C ALA A 322 19.54 -0.39 8.83
N LYS A 323 19.45 0.79 8.21
CA LYS A 323 18.98 2.00 8.90
C LYS A 323 17.47 1.94 9.16
N VAL A 324 16.71 1.40 8.20
CA VAL A 324 15.26 1.17 8.37
C VAL A 324 15.02 0.18 9.50
N ASP A 325 15.73 -0.95 9.52
CA ASP A 325 15.62 -1.97 10.56
C ASP A 325 15.99 -1.41 11.94
N PHE A 326 17.10 -0.66 12.04
CA PHE A 326 17.49 0.04 13.28
C PHE A 326 16.41 1.01 13.78
N LEU A 327 15.81 1.79 12.88
CA LEU A 327 14.71 2.69 13.25
C LEU A 327 13.46 1.92 13.66
N ARG A 328 13.15 0.80 12.99
CA ARG A 328 12.04 -0.07 13.35
C ARG A 328 12.18 -0.61 14.76
N GLU A 329 13.35 -1.15 15.11
CA GLU A 329 13.65 -1.64 16.46
C GLU A 329 13.46 -0.54 17.52
N LYS A 330 14.00 0.66 17.26
CA LYS A 330 13.85 1.79 18.19
C LYS A 330 12.41 2.23 18.38
N PHE A 331 11.66 2.41 17.30
CA PHE A 331 10.27 2.84 17.39
C PHE A 331 9.36 1.75 17.95
N LEU A 332 9.67 0.48 17.70
CA LEU A 332 8.97 -0.65 18.31
C LEU A 332 9.10 -0.61 19.83
N ALA A 333 10.33 -0.54 20.35
CA ALA A 333 10.59 -0.46 21.79
C ALA A 333 9.89 0.75 22.45
N LEU A 334 9.85 1.90 21.76
CA LEU A 334 9.17 3.09 22.24
C LEU A 334 7.65 2.92 22.29
N LEU A 335 7.04 2.38 21.23
CA LEU A 335 5.59 2.20 21.16
C LEU A 335 5.08 1.10 22.10
N GLU A 336 5.90 0.07 22.36
CA GLU A 336 5.62 -0.95 23.36
C GLU A 336 5.74 -0.40 24.79
N GLY A 337 6.76 0.43 25.05
CA GLY A 337 6.92 1.12 26.34
C GLY A 337 5.72 2.00 26.69
N ASP A 338 5.27 2.84 25.75
CA ASP A 338 4.08 3.70 25.94
C ASP A 338 2.80 2.87 26.14
N ARG A 339 2.68 1.71 25.46
CA ARG A 339 1.55 0.78 25.68
C ARG A 339 1.55 0.23 27.10
N ASN A 340 2.70 -0.16 27.61
CA ASN A 340 2.84 -0.69 28.96
C ASN A 340 2.56 0.38 30.02
N GLU A 341 3.04 1.60 29.83
CA GLU A 341 2.75 2.75 30.71
C GLU A 341 1.24 3.08 30.72
N ARG A 342 0.56 3.08 29.57
CA ARG A 342 -0.90 3.31 29.50
C ARG A 342 -1.70 2.18 30.12
N MET A 343 -1.27 0.92 29.97
CA MET A 343 -1.93 -0.21 30.65
C MET A 343 -1.76 -0.15 32.16
N LEU A 344 -0.59 0.27 32.66
CA LEU A 344 -0.35 0.48 34.08
C LEU A 344 -1.18 1.66 34.62
N ALA A 345 -1.23 2.77 33.90
CA ALA A 345 -2.05 3.93 34.26
C ALA A 345 -3.56 3.59 34.26
N GLY A 346 -4.04 2.81 33.29
CA GLY A 346 -5.43 2.35 33.22
C GLY A 346 -5.81 1.32 34.29
N LYS A 347 -4.84 0.53 34.79
CA LYS A 347 -5.04 -0.37 35.94
C LYS A 347 -5.01 0.36 37.29
N CYS A 348 -4.27 1.47 37.41
CA CYS A 348 -4.31 2.32 38.60
C CYS A 348 -5.61 3.14 38.73
N SER A 349 -6.42 3.26 37.68
CA SER A 349 -7.71 3.97 37.70
C SER A 349 -8.94 3.11 38.01
N SER A 350 -8.79 1.83 38.36
CA SER A 350 -9.93 0.97 38.75
C SER A 350 -10.00 0.74 40.26
N GLY A 351 -10.62 1.68 40.98
CA GLY A 351 -11.23 1.49 42.31
C GLY A 351 -12.77 1.55 42.20
N PRO A 352 -13.54 0.96 43.14
CA PRO A 352 -14.88 0.46 42.87
C PRO A 352 -16.03 1.41 43.24
N SER A 353 -16.96 1.62 42.31
CA SER A 353 -18.41 1.94 42.49
C SER A 353 -18.94 2.43 41.12
N GLY A 354 -20.08 2.00 40.57
CA GLY A 354 -21.38 1.81 41.21
C GLY A 354 -22.16 3.11 41.15
N LEU A 355 -22.82 3.43 40.02
CA LEU A 355 -24.18 3.99 39.91
C LEU A 355 -24.49 4.58 38.53
N SER A 356 -25.74 4.33 38.15
CA SER A 356 -26.42 4.68 36.91
C SER A 356 -27.08 6.07 36.99
N THR A 357 -27.37 6.61 35.80
CA THR A 357 -28.57 7.43 35.43
C THR A 357 -28.45 8.97 35.34
N ALA A 358 -28.89 9.45 34.17
CA ALA A 358 -29.72 10.64 33.89
C ALA A 358 -29.11 12.06 33.66
N LEU A 359 -29.34 12.51 32.41
CA LEU A 359 -30.02 13.75 31.96
C LEU A 359 -29.37 15.16 32.08
N SER A 360 -29.19 15.72 30.88
CA SER A 360 -29.62 17.05 30.38
C SER A 360 -28.97 18.37 30.86
N ASN A 361 -28.50 19.10 29.85
CA ASN A 361 -28.54 20.56 29.63
C ASN A 361 -28.09 21.52 30.73
N THR A 362 -26.95 22.19 30.49
CA THR A 362 -26.79 23.65 30.63
C THR A 362 -25.55 24.13 29.84
N LYS A 363 -25.63 25.36 29.32
CA LYS A 363 -24.59 26.11 28.60
C LYS A 363 -24.27 27.38 29.44
N PRO A 364 -23.28 28.23 29.11
CA PRO A 364 -21.85 28.13 29.42
C PRO A 364 -21.34 29.27 30.36
N ALA A 365 -20.22 29.10 31.07
CA ALA A 365 -19.37 30.22 31.52
C ALA A 365 -17.97 29.78 32.02
N ASN A 366 -16.95 30.38 31.40
CA ASN A 366 -15.61 30.77 31.85
C ASN A 366 -14.72 29.90 32.76
N GLY A 367 -13.47 29.74 32.30
CA GLY A 367 -12.29 30.05 33.11
C GLY A 367 -11.56 28.87 33.74
N GLY A 368 -10.90 28.04 32.94
CA GLY A 368 -9.93 27.06 33.43
C GLY A 368 -9.00 26.62 32.31
N ALA A 369 -7.69 26.79 32.50
CA ALA A 369 -6.67 26.39 31.53
C ALA A 369 -6.87 24.91 31.13
N ALA A 370 -7.03 24.67 29.83
CA ALA A 370 -7.11 23.32 29.30
C ALA A 370 -5.78 22.59 29.53
N PRO A 371 -5.79 21.32 29.99
CA PRO A 371 -4.58 20.52 30.06
C PRO A 371 -4.02 20.34 28.65
N ALA A 372 -2.71 20.53 28.50
CA ALA A 372 -2.01 20.38 27.24
C ALA A 372 -2.33 19.03 26.60
N SER A 373 -2.65 19.03 25.30
CA SER A 373 -2.96 17.81 24.56
C SER A 373 -1.76 16.83 24.57
N PRO A 374 -1.98 15.51 24.61
CA PRO A 374 -0.90 14.50 24.67
C PRO A 374 0.11 14.58 23.51
N LEU A 375 -0.26 15.24 22.41
CA LEU A 375 0.59 15.47 21.24
C LEU A 375 1.67 16.53 21.47
N SER A 376 1.43 17.51 22.35
CA SER A 376 2.41 18.56 22.67
C SER A 376 3.57 18.03 23.51
N THR A 377 3.28 17.09 24.43
CA THR A 377 4.28 16.37 25.24
C THR A 377 5.10 15.39 24.39
N PHE A 378 4.52 14.90 23.28
CA PHE A 378 5.17 14.00 22.33
C PHE A 378 6.27 14.70 21.50
N SER A 379 6.13 16.01 21.21
CA SER A 379 7.15 16.76 20.47
C SER A 379 8.41 17.06 21.31
N HIS A 380 8.27 17.19 22.63
CA HIS A 380 9.35 17.65 23.51
C HIS A 380 10.35 16.55 23.92
N ARG A 381 9.92 15.28 24.02
CA ARG A 381 10.81 14.14 24.37
C ARG A 381 11.76 13.69 23.25
N PHE A 382 11.51 14.08 22.00
CA PHE A 382 12.20 13.54 20.81
C PHE A 382 13.32 14.42 20.24
N SER A 383 13.57 15.60 20.83
CA SER A 383 14.67 16.49 20.42
C SER A 383 16.07 15.89 20.68
N GLY A 384 16.19 14.90 21.57
CA GLY A 384 17.45 14.20 21.88
C GLY A 384 17.88 13.14 20.86
N ILE A 385 16.94 12.50 20.15
CA ILE A 385 17.25 11.42 19.18
C ILE A 385 17.90 11.99 17.89
N PHE A 386 17.62 13.26 17.57
CA PHE A 386 18.17 13.93 16.39
C PHE A 386 19.57 14.54 16.60
N ARG A 387 20.08 14.61 17.84
CA ARG A 387 21.39 15.24 18.14
C ARG A 387 22.58 14.29 18.06
N THR A 388 22.38 12.97 17.98
CA THR A 388 23.47 11.98 18.04
C THR A 388 23.87 11.38 16.69
N SER A 389 23.34 11.87 15.56
CA SER A 389 23.66 11.33 14.22
C SER A 389 24.48 12.27 13.33
N SER A 390 25.04 13.37 13.86
CA SER A 390 25.96 14.26 13.14
C SER A 390 27.43 14.05 13.51
N ALA A 391 27.76 12.98 14.24
CA ALA A 391 29.14 12.61 14.57
C ALA A 391 29.29 11.09 14.49
N GLN A 392 29.43 10.57 13.27
CA GLN A 392 30.23 9.38 12.89
C GLN A 392 30.10 9.12 11.38
#